data_AF-A0A820SM99-F1
#
_entry.id   AF-A0A820SM99-F1
#
_cell.length_a   1.000
_cell.length_b   1.000
_cell.length_c   1.000
_cell.angle_alpha   90.00
_cell.angle_beta   90.00
_cell.angle_gamma   90.00
#
_symmetry.space_group_name_H-M   'P 1'
#
loop_
_entity.id
_entity.type
_entity.pdbx_description
1 polymer ?
#
loop_
_entity_poly.entity_id
_entity_poly.type
_entity_poly.pdbx_seq_one_letter_code
_entity_poly.pdbx_strand_id
1 'polypeptide(L)'
;IVLRWLGAHIEDNVKIGEIHTFLSYPTNLLHFERGVTTFGSVLLVPTELTLSGDHCVDYITLGSYTNLGNGCSILPGSHLASETMI
;
A
#
# COMPACT_ATOMS: atom_id res chain seq x y z
N ILE A 1 6.18 4.85 -11.03
CA ILE A 1 5.83 6.08 -11.79
C ILE A 1 4.31 6.27 -11.82
N VAL A 2 3.52 5.30 -12.30
CA VAL A 2 2.05 5.41 -12.40
C VAL A 2 1.37 5.70 -11.06
N LEU A 3 1.73 5.02 -9.96
CA LEU A 3 1.12 5.29 -8.65
C LEU A 3 1.33 6.72 -8.15
N ARG A 4 2.53 7.29 -8.34
CA ARG A 4 2.80 8.71 -8.04
C ARG A 4 1.90 9.64 -8.86
N TRP A 5 1.64 9.31 -10.12
CA TRP A 5 0.76 10.09 -11.01
C TRP A 5 -0.71 10.01 -10.58
N LEU A 6 -1.11 8.91 -9.95
CA LEU A 6 -2.47 8.73 -9.42
C LEU A 6 -2.67 9.36 -8.03
N GLY A 7 -1.61 9.91 -7.43
CA GLY A 7 -1.65 10.68 -6.19
C GLY A 7 -0.97 10.03 -4.99
N ALA A 8 -0.43 8.80 -5.12
CA ALA A 8 0.28 8.13 -4.03
C ALA A 8 1.54 8.90 -3.62
N HIS A 9 1.79 8.99 -2.31
CA HIS A 9 3.06 9.49 -1.78
C HIS A 9 4.09 8.36 -1.81
N ILE A 10 5.14 8.49 -2.62
CA ILE A 10 6.17 7.47 -2.76
C ILE A 10 7.52 8.17 -2.72
N GLU A 11 8.30 7.93 -1.68
CA GLU A 11 9.67 8.45 -1.52
C GLU A 11 10.67 7.74 -2.44
N ASP A 12 11.95 8.09 -2.31
CA ASP A 12 13.01 7.54 -3.15
C ASP A 12 13.39 6.10 -2.79
N ASN A 13 14.00 5.40 -3.74
CA ASN A 13 14.46 4.01 -3.60
C ASN A 13 13.39 2.96 -3.29
N VAL A 14 12.11 3.29 -3.47
CA VAL A 14 11.02 2.31 -3.38
C VAL A 14 11.08 1.36 -4.58
N LYS A 15 11.07 0.05 -4.31
CA LYS A 15 11.07 -1.01 -5.32
C LYS A 15 9.70 -1.66 -5.34
N ILE A 16 9.00 -1.47 -6.44
CA ILE A 16 7.64 -1.96 -6.60
C ILE A 16 7.66 -3.14 -7.55
N GLY A 17 7.31 -4.32 -7.04
CA GLY A 17 6.99 -5.50 -7.83
C GLY A 17 5.64 -5.37 -8.53
N GLU A 18 5.01 -6.51 -8.83
CA GLU A 18 3.64 -6.50 -9.35
C GLU A 18 2.68 -6.10 -8.24
N ILE A 19 2.11 -4.90 -8.33
CA ILE A 19 1.03 -4.44 -7.45
C ILE A 19 -0.27 -4.50 -8.23
N HIS A 20 -1.22 -5.27 -7.72
CA HIS A 20 -2.60 -5.20 -8.18
C HIS A 20 -3.26 -4.02 -7.48
N THR A 21 -3.23 -2.86 -8.13
CA THR A 21 -4.04 -1.72 -7.70
C THR A 21 -5.30 -1.74 -8.53
N PHE A 22 -6.46 -1.92 -7.91
CA PHE A 22 -7.70 -1.65 -8.61
C PHE A 22 -7.76 -0.14 -8.83
N LEU A 23 -7.76 0.30 -10.09
CA LEU A 23 -7.79 1.71 -10.48
C LEU A 23 -9.02 2.48 -9.92
N SER A 24 -10.00 1.76 -9.39
CA SER A 24 -11.16 2.27 -8.67
C SER A 24 -10.85 2.75 -7.24
N TYR A 25 -9.65 2.50 -6.70
CA TYR A 25 -9.30 2.89 -5.33
C TYR A 25 -8.54 4.22 -5.26
N PRO A 26 -8.76 5.02 -4.20
CA PRO A 26 -8.11 6.30 -4.00
C PRO A 26 -6.62 6.10 -3.69
N THR A 27 -5.78 6.08 -4.73
CA THR A 27 -4.34 5.81 -4.58
C THR A 27 -3.60 6.91 -3.80
N ASN A 28 -4.20 8.08 -3.64
CA ASN A 28 -3.72 9.16 -2.77
C ASN A 28 -3.70 8.81 -1.28
N LEU A 29 -4.27 7.66 -0.89
CA LEU A 29 -4.19 7.12 0.47
C LEU A 29 -2.97 6.21 0.70
N LEU A 30 -2.15 5.97 -0.34
CA LEU A 30 -0.95 5.15 -0.22
C LEU A 30 0.26 6.04 0.11
N HIS A 31 0.99 5.67 1.15
CA HIS A 31 2.22 6.32 1.58
C HIS A 31 3.35 5.30 1.72
N PHE A 32 4.32 5.33 0.81
CA PHE A 32 5.51 4.49 0.85
C PHE A 32 6.72 5.34 1.17
N GLU A 33 7.32 5.09 2.33
CA GLU A 33 8.58 5.71 2.72
C GLU A 33 9.76 5.08 1.98
N ARG A 34 10.94 5.68 2.16
CA ARG A 34 12.17 5.29 1.52
C ARG A 34 12.48 3.80 1.66
N GLY A 35 12.91 3.19 0.55
CA GLY A 35 13.47 1.84 0.57
C GLY A 35 12.46 0.71 0.76
N VAL A 36 11.16 1.01 0.79
CA VAL A 36 10.10 -0.01 0.76
C VAL A 36 10.29 -0.92 -0.47
N THR A 37 10.20 -2.22 -0.26
CA THR A 37 10.28 -3.22 -1.33
C THR A 37 9.04 -4.09 -1.30
N THR A 38 8.31 -4.14 -2.41
CA THR A 38 7.18 -5.05 -2.61
C THR A 38 7.56 -6.13 -3.60
N PHE A 39 7.26 -7.38 -3.27
CA PHE A 39 7.43 -8.51 -4.18
C PHE A 39 6.13 -8.74 -4.98
N GLY A 40 6.00 -9.87 -5.69
CA GLY A 40 4.92 -10.10 -6.66
C GLY A 40 3.54 -10.28 -6.01
N SER A 41 2.50 -9.80 -6.70
CA SER A 41 1.09 -9.97 -6.33
C SER A 41 0.71 -9.36 -4.98
N VAL A 42 1.34 -8.24 -4.60
CA VAL A 42 0.93 -7.48 -3.39
C VAL A 42 -0.37 -6.74 -3.69
N LEU A 43 -1.35 -6.91 -2.80
CA LEU A 43 -2.65 -6.26 -2.88
C LEU A 43 -2.73 -5.14 -1.82
N LEU A 44 -2.99 -3.92 -2.27
CA LEU A 44 -3.16 -2.76 -1.40
C LEU A 44 -4.60 -2.28 -1.50
N VAL A 45 -5.32 -2.33 -0.38
CA VAL A 45 -6.75 -2.07 -0.30
C VAL A 45 -6.97 -0.90 0.66
N PRO A 46 -6.99 0.35 0.18
CA PRO A 46 -7.19 1.52 1.05
C PRO A 46 -8.68 1.76 1.38
N THR A 47 -9.57 0.87 0.94
CA THR A 47 -11.00 0.94 1.26
C THR A 47 -11.67 -0.43 1.40
N GLU A 48 -12.54 -0.57 2.41
CA GLU A 48 -13.28 -1.81 2.70
C GLU A 48 -14.74 -1.50 3.05
N LEU A 49 -15.66 -2.35 2.60
CA LEU A 49 -17.06 -2.33 3.05
C LEU A 49 -17.25 -3.45 4.08
N THR A 50 -17.62 -3.07 5.28
CA THR A 50 -17.89 -4.02 6.37
C THR A 50 -19.23 -4.74 6.18
N LEU A 51 -19.43 -5.85 6.90
CA LEU A 51 -20.71 -6.57 6.89
C LEU A 51 -21.87 -5.74 7.44
N SER A 52 -21.61 -4.74 8.30
CA SER A 52 -22.61 -3.78 8.77
C SER A 52 -23.00 -2.73 7.72
N GLY A 53 -22.29 -2.69 6.59
CA GLY A 53 -22.47 -1.69 5.54
C GLY A 53 -21.66 -0.41 5.75
N ASP A 54 -20.81 -0.35 6.78
CA ASP A 54 -19.92 0.78 7.01
C ASP A 54 -18.79 0.76 5.98
N HIS A 55 -18.52 1.92 5.39
CA HIS A 55 -17.46 2.11 4.42
C HIS A 55 -16.21 2.65 5.11
N CYS A 56 -15.20 1.80 5.27
CA CYS A 56 -13.90 2.17 5.80
C CYS A 56 -13.01 2.68 4.65
N VAL A 57 -12.43 3.86 4.85
CA VAL A 57 -11.48 4.47 3.92
C VAL A 57 -10.39 5.09 4.76
N ASP A 58 -9.17 4.60 4.62
CA ASP A 58 -8.06 5.06 5.45
C ASP A 58 -6.71 4.86 4.76
N TYR A 59 -5.70 5.55 5.27
CA TYR A 59 -4.35 5.52 4.74
C TYR A 59 -3.69 4.16 4.94
N ILE A 60 -2.84 3.79 3.99
CA ILE A 60 -1.87 2.71 4.15
C ILE A 60 -0.49 3.35 4.17
N THR A 61 0.23 3.16 5.27
CA THR A 61 1.61 3.64 5.42
C THR A 61 2.56 2.46 5.51
N LEU A 62 3.51 2.39 4.58
CA LEU A 62 4.62 1.45 4.59
C LEU A 62 5.87 2.21 5.04
N GLY A 63 6.31 1.96 6.27
CA GLY A 63 7.48 2.60 6.85
C GLY A 63 8.78 2.24 6.13
N SER A 64 9.81 3.03 6.38
CA SER A 64 11.10 2.92 5.70
C SER A 64 11.68 1.49 5.73
N TYR A 65 12.21 1.01 4.61
CA TYR A 65 12.82 -0.33 4.46
C TYR A 65 11.89 -1.52 4.76
N THR A 66 10.57 -1.32 4.74
CA THR A 66 9.60 -2.41 4.83
C THR A 66 9.74 -3.35 3.63
N ASN A 67 9.67 -4.66 3.87
CA ASN A 67 9.63 -5.70 2.84
C ASN A 67 8.28 -6.42 2.87
N LEU A 68 7.56 -6.37 1.76
CA LEU A 68 6.27 -7.04 1.57
C LEU A 68 6.42 -8.25 0.66
N GLY A 69 6.32 -9.44 1.24
CA GLY A 69 6.36 -10.74 0.59
C GLY A 69 5.28 -10.94 -0.46
N ASN A 70 5.42 -12.02 -1.22
CA ASN A 70 4.49 -12.33 -2.31
C ASN A 70 3.08 -12.61 -1.78
N GLY A 71 2.07 -12.04 -2.45
CA GLY A 71 0.66 -12.35 -2.16
C GLY A 71 0.11 -11.72 -0.86
N CYS A 72 0.86 -10.84 -0.19
CA CYS A 72 0.33 -10.18 0.99
C CYS A 72 -0.78 -9.17 0.63
N SER A 73 -1.77 -9.05 1.52
CA SER A 73 -2.84 -8.06 1.41
C SER A 73 -2.73 -7.06 2.56
N ILE A 74 -2.66 -5.78 2.22
CA ILE A 74 -2.62 -4.68 3.19
C ILE A 74 -3.98 -3.97 3.15
N LEU A 75 -4.63 -3.92 4.31
CA LEU A 75 -5.99 -3.42 4.50
C LEU A 75 -6.00 -1.94 4.92
N PRO A 76 -7.16 -1.26 4.87
CA PRO A 76 -7.25 0.16 5.23
C PRO A 76 -6.77 0.41 6.66
N GLY A 77 -6.05 1.52 6.88
CA GLY A 77 -5.57 1.91 8.21
C GLY A 77 -4.32 1.16 8.67
N SER A 78 -3.70 0.37 7.80
CA SER A 78 -2.46 -0.33 8.11
C SER A 78 -1.27 0.64 8.15
N HIS A 79 -0.59 0.67 9.29
CA HIS A 79 0.67 1.39 9.49
C HIS A 79 1.78 0.40 9.82
N LEU A 80 2.56 0.03 8.82
CA LEU A 80 3.72 -0.85 9.02
C LEU A 80 4.92 -0.02 9.46
N ALA A 81 5.51 -0.41 10.59
CA ALA A 81 6.70 0.26 11.10
C ALA A 81 7.90 0.04 10.16
N SER A 82 8.90 0.90 10.26
CA SER A 82 10.15 0.73 9.53
C SER A 82 10.78 -0.64 9.79
N GLU A 83 11.46 -1.19 8.77
CA GLU A 83 12.12 -2.51 8.81
C GLU A 83 11.19 -3.70 9.03
N THR A 84 9.86 -3.51 8.94
CA THR A 84 8.89 -4.61 9.00
C THR A 84 9.11 -5.57 7.83
N MET A 85 9.02 -6.87 8.12
CA MET A 85 9.03 -7.93 7.12
C MET A 85 7.81 -8.82 7.31
N ILE A 86 7.00 -8.93 6.27
CA ILE A 86 5.78 -9.74 6.21
C ILE A 86 5.70 -10.47 4.88
#